data_AF-A0A920V614-F1
#
_entry.id   AF-A0A920V614-F1
#
_cell.length_a   1.000
_cell.length_b   1.000
_cell.length_c   1.000
_cell.angle_alpha   90.00
_cell.angle_beta   90.00
_cell.angle_gamma   90.00
#
_symmetry.space_group_name_H-M   'P 1'
#
loop_
_entity.id
_entity.type
_entity.pdbx_description
1 polymer ?
#
loop_
_entity_poly.entity_id
_entity_poly.type
_entity_poly.pdbx_seq_one_letter_code
_entity_poly.pdbx_strand_id
1 'polypeptide(L)' 'MISKKRKIKLEEVFESDEAFFTGTAAEVVPINSLDNKSIADGLRGPVTKKTSKSLFRSRKGGKRTENQDWHTPVNS' A
#
# COMPACT_ATOMS: atom_id res chain seq x y z
N MET A 1 -11.94 2.53 7.86
CA MET A 1 -11.61 1.66 6.70
C MET A 1 -11.69 0.23 7.21
N ILE A 2 -12.55 -0.59 6.60
CA ILE A 2 -12.74 -1.98 6.98
C ILE A 2 -11.86 -2.81 6.05
N SER A 3 -11.05 -3.72 6.59
CA SER A 3 -10.23 -4.65 5.80
C SER A 3 -10.85 -6.04 5.84
N LYS A 4 -10.92 -6.72 4.70
CA LYS A 4 -11.44 -8.08 4.57
C LYS A 4 -10.43 -8.94 3.83
N LYS A 5 -10.05 -10.06 4.42
CA LYS A 5 -9.25 -11.10 3.75
C LYS A 5 -10.20 -12.08 3.07
N ARG A 6 -10.03 -12.26 1.76
CA ARG A 6 -10.74 -13.28 0.97
C ARG A 6 -9.94 -13.62 -0.28
N LYS A 7 -10.29 -14.73 -0.91
CA LYS A 7 -9.86 -15.00 -2.29
C LYS A 7 -10.56 -13.98 -3.21
N ILE A 8 -9.81 -13.48 -4.18
CA ILE A 8 -10.30 -12.59 -5.23
C ILE A 8 -10.05 -13.26 -6.58
N LYS A 9 -10.91 -13.01 -7.55
CA LYS A 9 -10.65 -13.37 -8.94
C LYS A 9 -9.94 -12.22 -9.66
N LEU A 10 -9.38 -12.52 -10.84
CA LEU A 10 -8.68 -11.51 -11.65
C LEU A 10 -9.63 -10.42 -12.15
N GLU A 11 -10.88 -10.78 -12.47
CA GLU A 11 -11.90 -9.84 -12.94
C GLU A 11 -12.19 -8.74 -11.91
N GLU A 12 -12.10 -9.08 -10.61
CA GLU A 12 -12.31 -8.12 -9.53
C GLU A 12 -11.18 -7.08 -9.43
N VAL A 13 -10.00 -7.39 -9.97
CA VAL A 13 -8.89 -6.42 -10.05
C VAL A 13 -9.13 -5.43 -11.19
N PHE A 14 -9.62 -5.91 -12.33
CA PHE A 14 -9.97 -5.04 -13.46
C PHE A 14 -11.09 -4.05 -13.12
N GLU A 15 -12.06 -4.46 -12.29
CA GLU A 15 -13.18 -3.62 -11.83
C GLU A 15 -12.86 -2.79 -10.57
N SER A 16 -11.61 -2.81 -10.08
CA SER A 16 -11.25 -2.11 -8.85
C SER A 16 -10.98 -0.62 -9.08
N ASP A 17 -11.33 0.21 -8.09
CA ASP A 17 -10.98 1.64 -8.10
C ASP A 17 -9.46 1.86 -7.95
N GLU A 18 -8.80 0.99 -7.20
CA GLU A 18 -7.36 1.02 -6.95
C GLU A 18 -6.82 -0.38 -6.62
N ALA A 19 -5.59 -0.67 -7.07
CA ALA A 19 -4.83 -1.83 -6.65
C ALA A 19 -3.37 -1.44 -6.35
N PHE A 20 -2.72 -2.15 -5.43
CA PHE A 20 -1.32 -1.92 -5.08
C PHE A 20 -0.66 -3.20 -4.54
N PHE A 21 0.64 -3.31 -4.75
CA PHE A 21 1.47 -4.32 -4.11
C PHE A 21 2.07 -3.78 -2.81
N THR A 22 2.38 -4.70 -1.89
CA THR A 22 3.15 -4.40 -0.69
C THR A 22 4.29 -5.37 -0.49
N GLY A 23 5.42 -4.90 0.05
CA GLY A 23 6.55 -5.75 0.41
C GLY A 23 7.67 -4.95 1.04
N THR A 24 8.68 -5.60 1.61
CA THR A 24 9.78 -4.89 2.29
C THR A 24 10.53 -3.94 1.36
N ALA A 25 10.85 -4.38 0.14
CA ALA A 25 11.55 -3.56 -0.86
C ALA A 25 10.59 -2.66 -1.66
N ALA A 26 9.42 -3.20 -2.01
CA ALA A 26 8.42 -2.49 -2.80
C ALA A 26 7.67 -1.40 -1.98
N GLU A 27 7.64 -1.56 -0.65
CA GLU A 27 6.81 -0.79 0.27
C GLU A 27 5.32 -0.86 -0.06
N VAL A 28 4.77 0.18 -0.70
CA VAL A 28 3.40 0.26 -1.22
C VAL A 28 3.50 0.83 -2.64
N VAL A 29 3.33 -0.03 -3.64
CA VAL A 29 3.47 0.32 -5.07
C VAL A 29 2.11 0.27 -5.75
N PRO A 30 1.62 1.36 -6.36
CA PRO A 30 0.38 1.34 -7.12
C PRO A 30 0.50 0.42 -8.35
N ILE A 31 -0.59 -0.25 -8.69
CA ILE A 31 -0.75 -0.97 -9.95
C ILE A 31 -1.62 -0.10 -10.86
N ASN A 32 -1.01 0.47 -11.90
CA ASN A 32 -1.70 1.36 -12.82
C ASN A 32 -2.39 0.59 -13.96
N SER A 33 -1.88 -0.58 -14.30
CA SER A 33 -2.45 -1.46 -15.33
C SER A 33 -2.09 -2.92 -15.07
N LEU A 34 -2.91 -3.81 -15.61
CA LEU A 34 -2.72 -5.26 -15.60
C LEU A 34 -3.11 -5.79 -16.98
N ASP A 35 -2.31 -6.68 -17.57
CA ASP A 35 -2.55 -7.26 -18.91
C ASP A 35 -2.96 -6.22 -19.98
N ASN A 36 -2.22 -5.10 -20.04
CA ASN A 36 -2.46 -3.97 -20.94
C ASN A 36 -3.81 -3.25 -20.76
N LYS A 37 -4.53 -3.51 -19.66
CA LYS A 37 -5.74 -2.78 -19.27
C LYS A 37 -5.44 -1.89 -18.07
N SER A 38 -5.78 -0.61 -18.18
CA SER A 38 -5.66 0.33 -17.07
C SER A 38 -6.61 -0.06 -15.94
N ILE A 39 -6.16 0.06 -14.69
CA ILE A 39 -7.03 -0.01 -13.51
C ILE A 39 -7.57 1.39 -13.27
N ALA A 40 -8.89 1.54 -13.26
CA ALA A 40 -9.57 2.84 -13.20
C ALA A 40 -8.99 3.87 -14.20
N ASP A 41 -8.49 5.00 -13.72
CA ASP A 41 -7.89 6.07 -14.53
C ASP A 41 -6.40 5.83 -14.85
N GLY A 42 -5.83 4.70 -14.44
CA GLY A 42 -4.41 4.37 -14.59
C GLY A 42 -3.49 5.21 -13.71
N LEU A 43 -4.02 5.90 -12.69
CA LEU A 43 -3.26 6.72 -11.77
C LEU A 43 -3.27 6.14 -10.36
N ARG A 44 -2.41 6.70 -9.50
CA ARG A 44 -2.39 6.37 -8.07
C ARG A 44 -3.60 7.02 -7.39
N GLY A 45 -4.52 6.20 -6.89
CA GLY A 45 -5.66 6.70 -6.13
C GLY A 45 -5.38 7.09 -4.66
N PRO A 46 -6.39 7.65 -3.99
CA PRO A 46 -6.29 8.20 -2.63
C PRO A 46 -5.96 7.17 -1.55
N VAL A 47 -6.47 5.93 -1.65
CA VAL A 47 -6.22 4.88 -0.65
C VAL A 47 -4.76 4.47 -0.69
N THR A 48 -4.22 4.20 -1.87
CA THR A 48 -2.82 3.83 -2.08
C THR A 48 -1.88 4.93 -1.59
N LYS A 49 -2.20 6.19 -1.92
CA LYS A 49 -1.44 7.37 -1.46
C LYS A 49 -1.44 7.49 0.07
N LYS A 50 -2.60 7.30 0.71
CA LYS A 50 -2.73 7.37 2.17
C LYS A 50 -1.93 6.26 2.86
N THR A 51 -2.03 5.03 2.36
CA THR A 51 -1.33 3.86 2.92
C THR A 51 0.18 4.00 2.78
N SER A 52 0.67 4.35 1.58
CA SER A 52 2.10 4.62 1.33
C SER A 52 2.64 5.72 2.24
N LYS A 53 1.92 6.84 2.37
CA LYS A 53 2.30 7.94 3.27
C LYS A 53 2.35 7.51 4.74
N SER A 54 1.44 6.63 5.17
CA SER A 54 1.44 6.11 6.54
C SER A 54 2.65 5.22 6.79
N LEU A 55 2.97 4.29 5.88
CA LEU A 55 4.14 3.42 5.98
C LEU A 55 5.44 4.22 6.02
N PHE A 56 5.59 5.19 5.13
CA PHE A 56 6.76 6.08 5.08
C PHE A 56 6.95 6.85 6.39
N ARG A 57 5.85 7.32 7.00
CA ARG A 57 5.88 8.01 8.30
C ARG A 57 6.32 7.09 9.43
N SER A 58 5.83 5.85 9.45
CA SER A 58 6.28 4.84 10.42
C SER A 58 7.77 4.56 10.23
N ARG A 59 8.22 4.26 8.99
CA ARG A 59 9.63 3.95 8.68
C ARG A 59 10.61 5.03 9.13
N LYS A 60 10.26 6.31 8.98
CA LYS A 60 11.15 7.43 9.31
C LYS A 60 11.39 7.65 10.82
N GLY A 61 10.83 6.82 11.70
CA GLY A 61 11.05 6.90 13.15
C GLY A 61 10.60 8.23 13.77
N GLY A 62 9.80 9.01 13.05
CA GLY A 62 9.45 10.38 13.44
C GLY A 62 8.24 10.39 14.37
N LYS A 63 8.48 10.62 15.66
CA LYS A 63 7.53 11.12 16.70
C LYS A 63 6.09 10.56 16.64
N ARG A 64 5.89 9.33 16.18
CA ARG A 64 4.62 8.61 16.32
C ARG A 64 4.72 7.74 17.57
N THR A 65 3.73 7.83 18.44
CA THR A 65 3.56 6.89 19.56
C THR A 65 3.04 5.53 19.07
N GLU A 66 2.37 5.52 17.92
CA GLU A 66 1.86 4.33 17.25
C GLU A 66 2.99 3.52 16.60
N ASN A 67 3.00 2.20 16.80
CA ASN A 67 3.88 1.24 16.13
C ASN A 67 5.38 1.38 16.43
N GLN A 68 5.75 1.96 17.59
CA GLN A 68 7.15 2.03 18.01
C GLN A 68 7.78 0.64 18.20
N ASP A 69 6.96 -0.33 18.57
CA ASP A 69 7.30 -1.75 18.71
C ASP A 69 7.78 -2.40 17.40
N TRP A 70 7.57 -1.77 16.24
CA TRP A 70 8.07 -2.27 14.95
C TRP A 70 9.53 -1.90 14.68
N HIS A 71 10.13 -1.04 15.50
CA HIS A 71 11.48 -0.51 15.31
C HIS A 71 12.45 -1.05 16.34
N THR A 72 13.50 -1.73 15.88
CA THR A 72 14.64 -2.09 16.73
C THR A 72 15.73 -1.03 16.56
N PRO A 73 16.03 -0.21 17.58
CA PRO A 73 17.15 0.72 17.51
C PRO A 73 18.46 -0.07 17.44
N VAL A 74 19.31 0.29 16.49
CA VAL A 74 20.68 -0.22 16.42
C VAL A 74 21.60 0.83 17.06
N ASN A 75 22.15 0.52 18.23
CA ASN A 75 23.16 1.38 18.84
C ASN A 75 24.41 1.36 17.95
N SER A 76 24.96 2.55 17.66
CA SER A 76 26.32 2.69 17.11
C SER A 76 27.32 2.91 18.24
#